data_AF-A0A2E1ASG6-F1
#
_entry.id   AF-A0A2E1ASG6-F1
#
_cell.length_a   1.000
_cell.length_b   1.000
_cell.length_c   1.000
_cell.angle_alpha   90.00
_cell.angle_beta   90.00
_cell.angle_gamma   90.00
#
_symmetry.space_group_name_H-M   'P 1'
#
loop_
_entity.id
_entity.type
_entity.pdbx_description
1 polymer ?
#
loop_
_entity_poly.entity_id
_entity_poly.type
_entity_poly.pdbx_seq_one_letter_code
_entity_poly.pdbx_strand_id
1 'polypeptide(L)'
;TKDNQVIHEIETAGLAEEISQQHSAIANRNTPLLKEVSYQLYKRLLKQALNETNISELTVVADGILWNLNFDVLLTEKTNSNNPKKLPFLINRVPISFENSASSFYFNRLQETKNIEELLAFSFLGDANDVTGDQLELSTLRNSEIDLPGTREEIKEISKIFDGAYFYGGSALESAFKLNAGNYSFLHLALHGEVDDENPEDSKLYFTKSDDENEDGYLYPHEIFNLDLPAEMAVLSACNTGTGRLTSGEGIIGLGSAFQYAGTKSLVLSKWSVSDATTPTIMKYFYQNLKSGMIKSKALQQAKLKFLHEAIGEQAHPYYWSSFFVLGNNTAVHFKDGTNWYYYLLFIPLLVLPGYFSYRKFKAA
;
A
#
# COMPACT_ATOMS: atom_id res chain seq x y z
N THR A 1 11.18 -37.52 -3.95
CA THR A 1 11.86 -36.25 -4.29
C THR A 1 10.83 -35.15 -4.15
N LYS A 2 10.74 -34.55 -2.96
CA LYS A 2 9.46 -34.02 -2.44
C LYS A 2 9.19 -32.54 -2.73
N ASP A 3 10.14 -31.80 -3.27
CA ASP A 3 9.95 -30.39 -3.60
C ASP A 3 10.46 -30.12 -5.02
N ASN A 4 9.58 -29.62 -5.87
CA ASN A 4 9.83 -29.33 -7.29
C ASN A 4 10.64 -28.01 -7.42
N GLN A 5 11.76 -27.91 -6.69
CA GLN A 5 12.61 -26.73 -6.67
C GLN A 5 13.55 -26.75 -7.87
N VAL A 6 13.47 -25.70 -8.68
CA VAL A 6 14.40 -25.47 -9.80
C VAL A 6 15.25 -24.27 -9.43
N ILE A 7 16.57 -24.45 -9.46
CA ILE A 7 17.54 -23.39 -9.19
C ILE A 7 18.10 -22.93 -10.53
N HIS A 8 18.05 -21.62 -10.78
CA HIS A 8 18.64 -21.00 -11.95
C HIS A 8 19.76 -20.07 -11.50
N GLU A 9 20.96 -20.30 -12.01
CA GLU A 9 22.07 -19.36 -11.86
C GLU A 9 21.92 -18.23 -12.87
N ILE A 10 22.15 -16.99 -12.43
CA ILE A 10 21.96 -15.80 -13.24
C ILE A 10 23.26 -14.99 -13.23
N GLU A 11 23.70 -14.55 -14.41
CA GLU A 11 24.83 -13.63 -14.53
C GLU A 11 24.46 -12.24 -14.00
N THR A 12 25.21 -11.75 -13.02
CA THR A 12 24.95 -10.47 -12.34
C THR A 12 25.79 -9.31 -12.89
N ALA A 13 26.67 -9.55 -13.86
CA ALA A 13 27.49 -8.51 -14.47
C ALA A 13 26.61 -7.42 -15.12
N GLY A 14 26.84 -6.17 -14.71
CA GLY A 14 26.06 -5.01 -15.17
C GLY A 14 24.62 -4.94 -14.65
N LEU A 15 24.18 -5.85 -13.77
CA LEU A 15 22.81 -5.85 -13.25
C LEU A 15 22.47 -4.57 -12.48
N ALA A 16 23.41 -4.08 -11.67
CA ALA A 16 23.20 -2.85 -10.91
C ALA A 16 23.03 -1.63 -11.83
N GLU A 17 23.78 -1.59 -12.93
CA GLU A 17 23.66 -0.53 -13.93
C GLU A 17 22.30 -0.61 -14.65
N GLU A 18 21.86 -1.80 -15.06
CA GLU A 18 20.55 -2.00 -15.69
C GLU A 18 19.40 -1.60 -14.76
N ILE A 19 19.47 -1.96 -13.47
CA ILE A 19 18.46 -1.55 -12.48
C ILE A 19 18.44 -0.02 -12.32
N SER A 20 19.63 0.60 -12.22
CA SER A 20 19.75 2.06 -12.16
C SER A 20 19.21 2.75 -13.42
N GLN A 21 19.44 2.18 -14.60
CA GLN A 21 18.89 2.68 -15.87
C GLN A 21 17.37 2.53 -15.93
N GLN A 22 16.80 1.42 -15.46
CA GLN A 22 15.35 1.26 -15.34
C GLN A 22 14.77 2.35 -14.44
N HIS A 23 15.41 2.57 -13.29
CA HIS A 23 14.97 3.56 -12.34
C HIS A 23 14.98 4.97 -12.93
N SER A 24 16.10 5.35 -13.54
CA SER A 24 16.25 6.63 -14.24
C SER A 24 15.23 6.79 -15.38
N ALA A 25 14.93 5.72 -16.11
CA ALA A 25 13.95 5.75 -17.18
C ALA A 25 12.52 6.00 -16.65
N ILE A 26 12.17 5.43 -15.50
CA ILE A 26 10.89 5.69 -14.82
C ILE A 26 10.82 7.15 -14.37
N ALA A 27 11.84 7.61 -13.62
CA ALA A 27 11.90 8.96 -13.06
C ALA A 27 11.82 10.06 -14.13
N ASN A 28 12.58 9.89 -15.23
CA ASN A 28 12.65 10.84 -16.33
C ASN A 28 11.59 10.64 -17.42
N ARG A 29 10.63 9.74 -17.21
CA ARG A 29 9.59 9.36 -18.19
C ARG A 29 10.12 8.94 -19.57
N ASN A 30 11.31 8.37 -19.60
CA ASN A 30 11.96 7.93 -20.84
C ASN A 30 11.43 6.55 -21.27
N THR A 31 10.28 6.53 -21.95
CA THR A 31 9.64 5.29 -22.41
C THR A 31 10.53 4.43 -23.33
N PRO A 32 11.28 4.98 -24.31
CA PRO A 32 12.19 4.18 -25.13
C PRO A 32 13.26 3.44 -24.31
N LEU A 33 13.94 4.13 -23.38
CA LEU A 33 14.94 3.52 -22.52
C LEU A 33 14.30 2.48 -21.60
N LEU A 34 13.15 2.81 -21.00
CA LEU A 34 12.41 1.91 -20.11
C LEU A 34 12.07 0.59 -20.81
N LYS A 35 11.61 0.65 -22.07
CA LYS A 35 11.27 -0.56 -22.82
C LYS A 35 12.47 -1.48 -23.04
N GLU A 36 13.61 -0.92 -23.42
CA GLU A 36 14.81 -1.71 -23.68
C GLU A 36 15.30 -2.37 -22.38
N VAL A 37 15.52 -1.57 -21.35
CA VAL A 37 16.10 -2.06 -20.08
C VAL A 37 15.14 -3.01 -19.36
N SER A 38 13.83 -2.74 -19.34
CA SER A 38 12.84 -3.63 -18.72
C SER A 38 12.73 -4.99 -19.42
N TYR A 39 12.94 -5.06 -20.74
CA TYR A 39 12.95 -6.35 -21.44
C TYR A 39 14.25 -7.12 -21.17
N GLN A 40 15.40 -6.44 -21.12
CA GLN A 40 16.68 -7.09 -20.80
C GLN A 40 16.67 -7.66 -19.38
N LEU A 41 16.21 -6.89 -18.40
CA LEU A 41 16.04 -7.33 -17.01
C LEU A 41 15.08 -8.52 -16.91
N TYR A 42 13.93 -8.49 -17.61
CA TYR A 42 13.00 -9.63 -17.66
C TYR A 42 13.67 -10.89 -18.22
N LYS A 43 14.36 -10.75 -19.36
CA LYS A 43 15.05 -11.85 -20.03
C LYS A 43 16.10 -12.49 -19.14
N ARG A 44 16.86 -11.67 -18.42
CA ARG A 44 17.93 -12.10 -17.52
C ARG A 44 17.40 -12.76 -16.25
N LEU A 45 16.38 -12.15 -15.62
CA LEU A 45 15.96 -12.52 -14.26
C LEU A 45 14.84 -13.55 -14.21
N LEU A 46 13.84 -13.44 -15.11
CA LEU A 46 12.56 -14.13 -14.92
C LEU A 46 12.14 -15.01 -16.10
N LYS A 47 12.60 -14.72 -17.32
CA LYS A 47 12.09 -15.38 -18.53
C LYS A 47 12.21 -16.90 -18.48
N GLN A 48 13.32 -17.43 -17.96
CA GLN A 48 13.50 -18.88 -17.86
C GLN A 48 12.49 -19.49 -16.88
N ALA A 49 12.49 -19.02 -15.63
CA ALA A 49 11.60 -19.52 -14.58
C ALA A 49 10.11 -19.40 -14.96
N LEU A 50 9.69 -18.29 -15.57
CA LEU A 50 8.29 -18.03 -15.93
C LEU A 50 7.82 -18.71 -17.22
N ASN A 51 8.73 -19.25 -18.04
CA ASN A 51 8.35 -20.03 -19.22
C ASN A 51 8.16 -21.51 -18.87
N GLU A 52 8.86 -22.00 -17.86
CA GLU A 52 8.80 -23.39 -17.41
C GLU A 52 7.62 -23.64 -16.46
N THR A 53 7.01 -22.58 -15.92
CA THR A 53 5.97 -22.67 -14.90
C THR A 53 4.78 -21.76 -15.21
N ASN A 54 3.57 -22.28 -14.96
CA ASN A 54 2.36 -21.46 -14.93
C ASN A 54 2.11 -21.00 -13.49
N ILE A 55 2.51 -19.78 -13.17
CA ILE A 55 2.35 -19.20 -11.83
C ILE A 55 1.13 -18.28 -11.75
N SER A 56 0.44 -18.31 -10.61
CA SER A 56 -0.67 -17.40 -10.30
C SER A 56 -0.22 -16.16 -9.52
N GLU A 57 0.93 -16.23 -8.85
CA GLU A 57 1.48 -15.21 -7.95
C GLU A 57 3.01 -15.26 -8.02
N LEU A 58 3.67 -14.10 -7.86
CA LEU A 58 5.11 -13.99 -7.73
C LEU A 58 5.46 -13.36 -6.37
N THR A 59 6.21 -14.08 -5.55
CA THR A 59 6.81 -13.55 -4.31
C THR A 59 8.31 -13.39 -4.52
N VAL A 60 8.80 -12.17 -4.28
CA VAL A 60 10.21 -11.80 -4.45
C VAL A 60 10.86 -11.70 -3.07
N VAL A 61 11.89 -12.50 -2.84
CA VAL A 61 12.83 -12.29 -1.73
C VAL A 61 14.07 -11.63 -2.34
N ALA A 62 14.16 -10.32 -2.22
CA ALA A 62 15.22 -9.53 -2.85
C ALA A 62 16.44 -9.41 -1.93
N ASP A 63 17.61 -9.28 -2.55
CA ASP A 63 18.88 -9.01 -1.87
C ASP A 63 19.61 -7.86 -2.58
N GLY A 64 20.24 -6.99 -1.79
CA GLY A 64 20.95 -5.78 -2.23
C GLY A 64 20.16 -4.97 -3.28
N ILE A 65 20.81 -4.73 -4.44
CA ILE A 65 20.29 -3.85 -5.50
C ILE A 65 18.94 -4.31 -6.10
N LEU A 66 18.54 -5.58 -5.91
CA LEU A 66 17.24 -6.06 -6.38
C LEU A 66 16.06 -5.39 -5.67
N TRP A 67 16.27 -4.82 -4.48
CA TRP A 67 15.26 -3.98 -3.82
C TRP A 67 14.90 -2.74 -4.64
N ASN A 68 15.82 -2.25 -5.47
CA ASN A 68 15.59 -1.09 -6.33
C ASN A 68 14.89 -1.45 -7.66
N LEU A 69 14.78 -2.74 -7.99
CA LEU A 69 14.13 -3.17 -9.21
C LEU A 69 12.61 -2.98 -9.13
N ASN A 70 12.02 -2.38 -10.17
CA ASN A 70 10.58 -2.34 -10.30
C ASN A 70 10.11 -3.52 -11.17
N PHE A 71 9.65 -4.57 -10.51
CA PHE A 71 9.21 -5.80 -11.16
C PHE A 71 7.92 -5.60 -11.96
N ASP A 72 7.02 -4.70 -11.55
CA ASP A 72 5.75 -4.48 -12.25
C ASP A 72 5.96 -4.08 -13.71
N VAL A 73 6.99 -3.27 -13.96
CA VAL A 73 7.26 -2.63 -15.26
C VAL A 73 8.24 -3.42 -16.13
N LEU A 74 8.65 -4.61 -15.71
CA LEU A 74 9.40 -5.54 -16.55
C LEU A 74 8.57 -5.90 -17.79
N LEU A 75 9.21 -5.96 -18.97
CA LEU A 75 8.51 -6.28 -20.21
C LEU A 75 8.69 -7.75 -20.56
N THR A 76 7.56 -8.45 -20.67
CA THR A 76 7.55 -9.90 -20.96
C THR A 76 7.87 -10.23 -22.42
N GLU A 77 7.69 -9.27 -23.32
CA GLU A 77 8.01 -9.36 -24.74
C GLU A 77 8.44 -8.00 -25.32
N LYS A 78 9.14 -8.01 -26.45
CA LYS A 78 9.50 -6.78 -27.17
C LYS A 78 8.26 -6.22 -27.86
N THR A 79 8.14 -4.89 -27.91
CA THR A 79 7.03 -4.22 -28.59
C THR A 79 7.48 -2.93 -29.28
N ASN A 80 6.88 -2.63 -30.42
CA ASN A 80 7.06 -1.36 -31.13
C ASN A 80 6.10 -0.27 -30.65
N SER A 81 5.11 -0.61 -29.81
CA SER A 81 4.17 0.38 -29.28
C SER A 81 4.86 1.30 -28.28
N ASN A 82 4.53 2.59 -28.32
CA ASN A 82 4.91 3.56 -27.28
C ASN A 82 3.72 3.94 -26.41
N ASN A 83 2.56 3.29 -26.59
CA ASN A 83 1.40 3.50 -25.73
C ASN A 83 1.59 2.71 -24.43
N PRO A 84 1.74 3.36 -23.26
CA PRO A 84 1.98 2.65 -22.00
C PRO A 84 0.91 1.60 -21.67
N LYS A 85 -0.36 1.85 -22.05
CA LYS A 85 -1.47 0.92 -21.83
C LYS A 85 -1.39 -0.37 -22.65
N LYS A 86 -0.57 -0.38 -23.70
CA LYS A 86 -0.36 -1.54 -24.59
C LYS A 86 0.98 -2.23 -24.35
N LEU A 87 1.76 -1.76 -23.38
CA LEU A 87 3.05 -2.38 -23.07
C LEU A 87 2.82 -3.69 -22.30
N PRO A 88 3.54 -4.76 -22.64
CA PRO A 88 3.38 -6.10 -22.06
C PRO A 88 4.09 -6.21 -20.70
N PHE A 89 3.72 -5.31 -19.79
CA PHE A 89 4.24 -5.25 -18.42
C PHE A 89 3.93 -6.55 -17.65
N LEU A 90 4.86 -6.96 -16.78
CA LEU A 90 4.72 -8.16 -15.95
C LEU A 90 3.50 -8.08 -15.02
N ILE A 91 3.15 -6.88 -14.55
CA ILE A 91 1.94 -6.64 -13.75
C ILE A 91 0.65 -7.06 -14.45
N ASN A 92 0.61 -7.16 -15.78
CA ASN A 92 -0.56 -7.67 -16.49
C ASN A 92 -0.76 -9.18 -16.32
N ARG A 93 0.30 -9.91 -15.97
CA ARG A 93 0.31 -11.38 -15.92
C ARG A 93 0.12 -11.90 -14.50
N VAL A 94 0.87 -11.38 -13.53
CA VAL A 94 0.90 -11.89 -12.15
C VAL A 94 0.91 -10.77 -11.11
N PRO A 95 0.21 -10.93 -9.98
CA PRO A 95 0.39 -10.06 -8.82
C PRO A 95 1.74 -10.34 -8.16
N ILE A 96 2.39 -9.28 -7.68
CA ILE A 96 3.75 -9.32 -7.15
C ILE A 96 3.73 -8.88 -5.69
N SER A 97 4.40 -9.66 -4.83
CA SER A 97 4.63 -9.37 -3.42
C SER A 97 6.11 -9.53 -3.10
N PHE A 98 6.56 -8.90 -2.02
CA PHE A 98 7.91 -9.02 -1.49
C PHE A 98 7.88 -9.70 -0.12
N GLU A 99 8.96 -10.36 0.23
CA GLU A 99 9.19 -10.95 1.54
C GLU A 99 10.64 -10.71 1.98
N ASN A 100 10.87 -10.60 3.29
CA ASN A 100 12.21 -10.39 3.83
C ASN A 100 13.06 -11.67 3.75
N SER A 101 12.42 -12.83 3.86
CA SER A 101 13.10 -14.12 3.80
C SER A 101 12.13 -15.25 3.47
N ALA A 102 12.65 -16.39 3.03
CA ALA A 102 11.86 -17.61 2.86
C ALA A 102 11.24 -18.10 4.18
N SER A 103 11.95 -17.91 5.30
CA SER A 103 11.46 -18.24 6.64
C SER A 103 10.26 -17.37 7.01
N SER A 104 10.39 -16.05 6.84
CA SER A 104 9.31 -15.08 7.09
C SER A 104 8.08 -15.41 6.26
N PHE A 105 8.25 -15.71 4.97
CA PHE A 105 7.17 -16.15 4.09
C PHE A 105 6.43 -17.38 4.62
N TYR A 106 7.15 -18.38 5.12
CA TYR A 106 6.55 -19.58 5.71
C TYR A 106 5.82 -19.26 7.02
N PHE A 107 6.46 -18.51 7.93
CA PHE A 107 5.88 -18.16 9.23
C PHE A 107 4.65 -17.25 9.10
N ASN A 108 4.66 -16.28 8.18
CA ASN A 108 3.56 -15.36 7.94
C ASN A 108 2.26 -16.08 7.58
N ARG A 109 2.35 -17.23 6.89
CA ARG A 109 1.20 -18.07 6.54
C ARG A 109 0.57 -18.80 7.72
N LEU A 110 1.29 -18.91 8.84
CA LEU A 110 0.82 -19.58 10.05
C LEU A 110 0.21 -18.61 11.07
N GLN A 111 0.34 -17.29 10.87
CA GLN A 111 -0.15 -16.32 11.82
C GLN A 111 -1.67 -16.18 11.77
N GLU A 112 -2.32 -16.37 12.92
CA GLU A 112 -3.76 -16.13 13.09
C GLU A 112 -4.11 -14.65 13.05
N THR A 113 -5.23 -14.31 12.43
CA THR A 113 -5.74 -12.93 12.36
C THR A 113 -6.39 -12.51 13.67
N LYS A 114 -5.95 -11.39 14.26
CA LYS A 114 -6.63 -10.82 15.44
C LYS A 114 -7.78 -9.93 14.99
N ASN A 115 -8.93 -10.07 15.65
CA ASN A 115 -10.18 -9.42 15.24
C ASN A 115 -10.40 -8.12 16.03
N ILE A 116 -9.67 -7.08 15.67
CA ILE A 116 -9.67 -5.76 16.33
C ILE A 116 -10.55 -4.75 15.57
N GLU A 117 -10.39 -3.44 15.77
CA GLU A 117 -11.11 -2.43 14.97
C GLU A 117 -10.62 -2.46 13.50
N GLU A 118 -11.42 -1.94 12.57
CA GLU A 118 -11.11 -2.01 11.14
C GLU A 118 -9.91 -1.13 10.80
N LEU A 119 -10.09 0.20 10.66
CA LEU A 119 -9.03 1.09 10.16
C LEU A 119 -8.69 2.25 11.09
N LEU A 120 -7.40 2.51 11.27
CA LEU A 120 -6.87 3.76 11.79
C LEU A 120 -6.12 4.48 10.67
N ALA A 121 -6.53 5.71 10.36
CA ALA A 121 -5.93 6.50 9.28
C ALA A 121 -5.46 7.87 9.77
N PHE A 122 -4.30 8.31 9.30
CA PHE A 122 -3.72 9.62 9.57
C PHE A 122 -3.39 10.35 8.28
N SER A 123 -3.68 11.65 8.24
CA SER A 123 -3.27 12.58 7.17
C SER A 123 -2.63 13.83 7.78
N PHE A 124 -1.41 14.13 7.34
CA PHE A 124 -0.65 15.28 7.82
C PHE A 124 -1.16 16.60 7.24
N LEU A 125 -1.14 17.66 8.04
CA LEU A 125 -1.15 19.04 7.58
C LEU A 125 0.14 19.70 8.07
N GLY A 126 0.88 20.32 7.17
CA GLY A 126 2.09 21.06 7.51
C GLY A 126 1.82 22.22 8.45
N ASP A 127 2.90 22.66 9.11
CA ASP A 127 2.97 23.56 10.26
C ASP A 127 1.73 24.47 10.41
N ALA A 128 0.78 24.04 11.24
CA ALA A 128 -0.46 24.75 11.52
C ALA A 128 -0.26 25.93 12.50
N ASN A 129 0.93 26.54 12.49
CA ASN A 129 1.23 27.73 13.28
C ASN A 129 0.79 29.04 12.62
N ASP A 130 0.14 29.00 11.44
CA ASP A 130 -0.33 30.22 10.74
C ASP A 130 -1.83 30.23 10.40
N VAL A 131 -2.64 29.36 11.01
CA VAL A 131 -4.11 29.39 10.82
C VAL A 131 -4.82 29.55 12.16
N THR A 132 -4.60 30.70 12.80
CA THR A 132 -5.59 31.27 13.71
C THR A 132 -6.50 32.19 12.94
N GLY A 133 -7.70 31.73 12.59
CA GLY A 133 -8.71 32.61 12.00
C GLY A 133 -9.89 31.86 11.41
N ASP A 134 -11.04 31.97 12.08
CA ASP A 134 -12.33 31.66 11.46
C ASP A 134 -12.47 32.44 10.15
N GLN A 135 -12.71 31.70 9.05
CA GLN A 135 -12.85 32.13 7.65
C GLN A 135 -11.53 32.23 6.85
N LEU A 136 -11.17 31.14 6.18
CA LEU A 136 -10.15 31.14 5.12
C LEU A 136 -10.81 31.01 3.74
N GLU A 137 -10.59 31.99 2.86
CA GLU A 137 -11.04 31.93 1.47
C GLU A 137 -10.24 30.89 0.66
N LEU A 138 -10.93 30.28 -0.32
CA LEU A 138 -10.41 29.25 -1.23
C LEU A 138 -9.14 29.66 -2.01
N SER A 139 -8.85 30.95 -2.07
CA SER A 139 -7.70 31.53 -2.77
C SER A 139 -6.38 31.36 -2.01
N THR A 140 -6.42 31.21 -0.67
CA THR A 140 -5.23 31.05 0.18
C THR A 140 -4.71 29.60 0.21
N LEU A 141 -5.52 28.62 -0.21
CA LEU A 141 -5.17 27.19 -0.34
C LEU A 141 -4.25 26.86 -1.52
N ARG A 142 -3.92 27.84 -2.38
CA ARG A 142 -3.20 27.59 -3.64
C ARG A 142 -1.68 27.80 -3.57
N ASN A 143 -1.16 28.37 -2.49
CA ASN A 143 0.21 28.90 -2.44
C ASN A 143 1.07 28.45 -1.23
N SER A 144 0.64 27.48 -0.42
CA SER A 144 1.49 26.91 0.62
C SER A 144 2.07 25.56 0.16
N GLU A 145 3.39 25.45 0.10
CA GLU A 145 4.15 24.18 -0.03
C GLU A 145 4.00 23.25 1.21
N ILE A 146 2.93 23.45 1.99
CA ILE A 146 2.74 22.96 3.37
C ILE A 146 1.36 22.30 3.54
N ASP A 147 0.47 22.37 2.53
CA ASP A 147 -0.77 21.59 2.49
C ASP A 147 -0.63 20.43 1.50
N LEU A 148 -0.95 19.21 1.93
CA LEU A 148 -1.05 18.03 1.07
C LEU A 148 -2.54 17.71 0.83
N PRO A 149 -3.25 18.48 -0.02
CA PRO A 149 -4.66 18.23 -0.29
C PRO A 149 -4.92 16.81 -0.81
N GLY A 150 -3.91 16.19 -1.45
CA GLY A 150 -3.95 14.79 -1.87
C GLY A 150 -4.17 13.81 -0.71
N THR A 151 -3.43 13.95 0.40
CA THR A 151 -3.53 12.99 1.52
C THR A 151 -4.86 13.07 2.25
N ARG A 152 -5.46 14.26 2.32
CA ARG A 152 -6.81 14.43 2.87
C ARG A 152 -7.86 13.76 1.98
N GLU A 153 -7.76 13.90 0.67
CA GLU A 153 -8.67 13.22 -0.25
C GLU A 153 -8.47 11.70 -0.22
N GLU A 154 -7.25 11.22 -0.03
CA GLU A 154 -6.93 9.80 0.15
C GLU A 154 -7.68 9.19 1.33
N ILE A 155 -7.50 9.72 2.55
CA ILE A 155 -8.18 9.17 3.74
C ILE A 155 -9.71 9.35 3.65
N LYS A 156 -10.19 10.39 2.99
CA LYS A 156 -11.61 10.64 2.76
C LYS A 156 -12.22 9.61 1.81
N GLU A 157 -11.54 9.23 0.73
CA GLU A 157 -12.00 8.14 -0.13
C GLU A 157 -12.01 6.80 0.60
N ILE A 158 -11.03 6.56 1.48
CA ILE A 158 -10.97 5.34 2.30
C ILE A 158 -12.10 5.30 3.35
N SER A 159 -12.46 6.43 3.95
CA SER A 159 -13.58 6.56 4.91
C SER A 159 -14.95 6.18 4.34
N LYS A 160 -15.07 6.14 3.01
CA LYS A 160 -16.30 5.68 2.33
C LYS A 160 -16.36 4.16 2.18
N ILE A 161 -15.27 3.45 2.48
CA ILE A 161 -15.10 2.00 2.25
C ILE A 161 -14.99 1.25 3.58
N PHE A 162 -14.31 1.84 4.56
CA PHE A 162 -14.01 1.26 5.86
C PHE A 162 -14.60 2.07 6.99
N ASP A 163 -15.06 1.39 8.03
CA ASP A 163 -15.32 2.04 9.31
C ASP A 163 -13.98 2.19 10.05
N GLY A 164 -13.84 3.22 10.88
CA GLY A 164 -12.58 3.46 11.54
C GLY A 164 -12.44 4.82 12.19
N ALA A 165 -11.23 5.07 12.70
CA ALA A 165 -10.82 6.37 13.20
C ALA A 165 -9.93 7.07 12.17
N TYR A 166 -10.25 8.34 11.89
CA TYR A 166 -9.59 9.15 10.88
C TYR A 166 -9.10 10.44 11.53
N PHE A 167 -7.79 10.59 11.64
CA PHE A 167 -7.13 11.76 12.20
C PHE A 167 -6.51 12.59 11.07
N TYR A 168 -6.77 13.89 11.09
CA TYR A 168 -6.27 14.82 10.07
C TYR A 168 -6.07 16.22 10.63
N GLY A 169 -5.22 17.01 9.97
CA GLY A 169 -4.93 18.37 10.43
C GLY A 169 -4.38 18.39 11.86
N GLY A 170 -4.82 19.36 12.67
CA GLY A 170 -4.42 19.49 14.08
C GLY A 170 -4.68 18.26 14.96
N SER A 171 -5.46 17.28 14.51
CA SER A 171 -5.72 16.04 15.25
C SER A 171 -4.78 14.88 14.88
N ALA A 172 -3.99 15.00 13.79
CA ALA A 172 -3.05 13.98 13.35
C ALA A 172 -1.75 14.02 14.18
N LEU A 173 -1.90 13.82 15.49
CA LEU A 173 -0.82 13.88 16.47
C LEU A 173 -0.11 12.53 16.61
N GLU A 174 1.18 12.59 16.92
CA GLU A 174 2.01 11.42 17.18
C GLU A 174 1.52 10.62 18.40
N SER A 175 1.22 11.30 19.51
CA SER A 175 0.64 10.69 20.70
C SER A 175 -0.70 9.98 20.40
N ALA A 176 -1.52 10.55 19.52
CA ALA A 176 -2.76 9.92 19.08
C ALA A 176 -2.49 8.63 18.31
N PHE A 177 -1.45 8.58 17.48
CA PHE A 177 -1.04 7.34 16.82
C PHE A 177 -0.55 6.30 17.85
N LYS A 178 0.41 6.65 18.71
CA LYS A 178 0.97 5.75 19.74
C LYS A 178 -0.12 5.18 20.65
N LEU A 179 -1.12 5.99 21.02
CA LEU A 179 -2.24 5.56 21.86
C LEU A 179 -3.20 4.58 21.17
N ASN A 180 -3.46 4.77 19.88
CA ASN A 180 -4.54 4.06 19.19
C ASN A 180 -4.06 2.88 18.33
N ALA A 181 -2.84 2.92 17.78
CA ALA A 181 -2.42 2.03 16.70
C ALA A 181 -2.43 0.53 17.06
N GLY A 182 -2.25 0.18 18.33
CA GLY A 182 -2.34 -1.21 18.79
C GLY A 182 -3.76 -1.84 18.70
N ASN A 183 -4.80 -1.04 18.47
CA ASN A 183 -6.19 -1.47 18.49
C ASN A 183 -6.82 -1.67 17.10
N TYR A 184 -6.05 -1.52 16.01
CA TYR A 184 -6.57 -1.53 14.64
C TYR A 184 -5.91 -2.57 13.73
N SER A 185 -6.74 -3.19 12.89
CA SER A 185 -6.30 -4.25 11.95
C SER A 185 -5.57 -3.65 10.77
N PHE A 186 -5.89 -2.40 10.44
CA PHE A 186 -5.30 -1.65 9.36
C PHE A 186 -4.81 -0.31 9.85
N LEU A 187 -3.57 0.01 9.51
CA LEU A 187 -2.98 1.33 9.70
C LEU A 187 -2.81 1.97 8.33
N HIS A 188 -3.23 3.22 8.17
CA HIS A 188 -3.01 3.98 6.94
C HIS A 188 -2.38 5.33 7.27
N LEU A 189 -1.11 5.48 6.92
CA LEU A 189 -0.32 6.68 7.24
C LEU A 189 -0.04 7.45 5.95
N ALA A 190 -0.90 8.43 5.66
CA ALA A 190 -0.75 9.40 4.58
C ALA A 190 -0.06 10.67 5.13
N LEU A 191 1.18 10.50 5.57
CA LEU A 191 2.00 11.51 6.25
C LEU A 191 3.17 11.96 5.34
N HIS A 192 3.92 12.97 5.74
CA HIS A 192 5.28 13.12 5.20
C HIS A 192 6.20 12.11 5.85
N GLY A 193 7.11 11.54 5.06
CA GLY A 193 8.13 10.60 5.52
C GLY A 193 9.47 11.00 4.96
N GLU A 194 10.48 11.01 5.82
CA GLU A 194 11.88 11.19 5.47
C GLU A 194 12.60 9.89 5.71
N VAL A 195 13.34 9.45 4.70
CA VAL A 195 14.12 8.23 4.72
C VAL A 195 15.58 8.64 4.60
N ASP A 196 16.36 8.28 5.61
CA ASP A 196 17.81 8.43 5.61
C ASP A 196 18.44 7.06 5.31
N ASP A 197 19.04 6.94 4.12
CA ASP A 197 19.71 5.71 3.69
C ASP A 197 21.09 5.51 4.34
N GLU A 198 21.72 6.58 4.82
CA GLU A 198 23.02 6.52 5.49
C GLU A 198 22.86 6.16 6.98
N ASN A 199 21.83 6.70 7.63
CA ASN A 199 21.47 6.44 9.02
C ASN A 199 19.99 6.06 9.12
N PRO A 200 19.61 4.79 8.86
CA PRO A 200 18.20 4.36 8.84
C PRO A 200 17.41 4.67 10.11
N GLU A 201 18.07 4.78 11.27
CA GLU A 201 17.50 5.17 12.56
C GLU A 201 17.00 6.62 12.62
N ASP A 202 17.52 7.51 11.77
CA ASP A 202 17.15 8.92 11.66
C ASP A 202 15.98 9.15 10.67
N SER A 203 15.54 8.08 9.99
CA SER A 203 14.30 8.10 9.22
C SER A 203 13.12 8.42 10.14
N LYS A 204 12.10 9.11 9.64
CA LYS A 204 10.97 9.55 10.48
C LYS A 204 9.69 9.82 9.69
N LEU A 205 8.56 9.66 10.37
CA LEU A 205 7.24 10.08 9.90
C LEU A 205 6.82 11.37 10.59
N TYR A 206 6.40 12.36 9.80
CA TYR A 206 5.99 13.65 10.29
C TYR A 206 4.51 13.62 10.69
N PHE A 207 4.25 13.85 11.97
CA PHE A 207 2.93 14.10 12.53
C PHE A 207 2.76 15.60 12.77
N THR A 208 1.51 16.01 12.96
CA THR A 208 1.23 17.40 13.29
C THR A 208 1.81 17.73 14.66
N LYS A 209 2.58 18.83 14.72
CA LYS A 209 3.17 19.34 15.95
C LYS A 209 2.09 19.70 16.96
N SER A 210 2.40 19.48 18.23
CA SER A 210 1.56 19.88 19.36
C SER A 210 2.41 20.53 20.45
N ASP A 211 1.76 21.13 21.45
CA ASP A 211 2.43 21.68 22.63
C ASP A 211 2.81 20.60 23.67
N ASP A 212 2.76 19.31 23.31
CA ASP A 212 3.18 18.21 24.18
C ASP A 212 4.72 18.18 24.30
N GLU A 213 5.24 18.44 25.49
CA GLU A 213 6.70 18.44 25.74
C GLU A 213 7.35 17.05 25.57
N ASN A 214 6.56 15.97 25.51
CA ASN A 214 7.07 14.60 25.33
C ASN A 214 7.07 14.11 23.88
N GLU A 215 6.44 14.84 22.96
CA GLU A 215 6.28 14.43 21.56
C GLU A 215 6.78 15.57 20.66
N ASP A 216 7.76 15.29 19.81
CA ASP A 216 8.35 16.29 18.92
C ASP A 216 7.63 16.38 17.56
N GLY A 217 6.64 15.51 17.32
CA GLY A 217 5.89 15.42 16.08
C GLY A 217 6.59 14.59 15.02
N TYR A 218 7.61 13.82 15.39
CA TYR A 218 8.36 12.93 14.51
C TYR A 218 8.37 11.52 15.08
N LEU A 219 7.69 10.60 14.40
CA LEU A 219 7.72 9.20 14.78
C LEU A 219 8.93 8.51 14.16
N TYR A 220 9.88 8.11 15.01
CA TYR A 220 11.11 7.43 14.63
C TYR A 220 11.00 5.89 14.70
N PRO A 221 11.84 5.14 13.97
CA PRO A 221 11.93 3.67 14.05
C PRO A 221 12.11 3.14 15.47
N HIS A 222 12.95 3.81 16.28
CA HIS A 222 13.23 3.38 17.65
C HIS A 222 12.02 3.46 18.59
N GLU A 223 11.08 4.35 18.29
CA GLU A 223 9.82 4.47 19.03
C GLU A 223 8.84 3.40 18.57
N ILE A 224 8.75 3.17 17.26
CA ILE A 224 7.92 2.11 16.68
C ILE A 224 8.32 0.74 17.22
N PHE A 225 9.63 0.47 17.38
CA PHE A 225 10.11 -0.80 17.98
C PHE A 225 9.57 -1.08 19.39
N ASN A 226 9.14 -0.04 20.12
CA ASN A 226 8.57 -0.18 21.46
C ASN A 226 7.04 -0.26 21.47
N LEU A 227 6.39 -0.22 20.31
CA LEU A 227 4.94 -0.35 20.18
C LEU A 227 4.51 -1.83 20.00
N ASP A 228 3.26 -2.13 20.33
CA ASP A 228 2.57 -3.36 19.92
C ASP A 228 1.57 -2.98 18.82
N LEU A 229 1.92 -3.32 17.57
CA LEU A 229 1.16 -3.03 16.36
C LEU A 229 0.71 -4.34 15.70
N PRO A 230 -0.28 -5.07 16.26
CA PRO A 230 -0.72 -6.37 15.76
C PRO A 230 -1.57 -6.29 14.48
N ALA A 231 -1.36 -5.25 13.66
CA ALA A 231 -2.09 -4.96 12.45
C ALA A 231 -1.86 -6.03 11.37
N GLU A 232 -2.91 -6.36 10.63
CA GLU A 232 -2.84 -7.20 9.44
C GLU A 232 -2.06 -6.52 8.32
N MET A 233 -2.15 -5.19 8.24
CA MET A 233 -1.45 -4.38 7.25
C MET A 233 -1.26 -2.93 7.70
N ALA A 234 -0.09 -2.36 7.43
CA ALA A 234 0.10 -0.91 7.44
C ALA A 234 0.41 -0.39 6.03
N VAL A 235 -0.26 0.69 5.63
CA VAL A 235 0.05 1.42 4.39
C VAL A 235 0.85 2.65 4.77
N LEU A 236 2.11 2.70 4.34
CA LEU A 236 2.96 3.89 4.48
C LEU A 236 2.91 4.62 3.13
N SER A 237 1.93 5.54 3.01
CA SER A 237 1.82 6.44 1.86
C SER A 237 2.81 7.61 1.97
N ALA A 238 3.61 7.63 3.04
CA ALA A 238 4.57 8.65 3.38
C ALA A 238 5.89 8.48 2.62
N CYS A 239 6.02 9.19 1.49
CA CYS A 239 7.30 9.40 0.81
C CYS A 239 7.28 10.80 0.23
N ASN A 240 7.92 11.74 0.89
CA ASN A 240 7.92 13.13 0.47
C ASN A 240 9.35 13.65 0.36
N THR A 241 9.98 13.41 -0.80
CA THR A 241 11.11 14.25 -1.19
C THR A 241 10.85 15.03 -2.46
N GLY A 242 9.79 14.76 -3.23
CA GLY A 242 9.37 15.53 -4.43
C GLY A 242 10.44 15.77 -5.51
N THR A 243 11.65 15.30 -5.29
CA THR A 243 12.88 15.68 -6.00
C THR A 243 13.26 14.67 -7.07
N GLY A 244 12.52 13.56 -7.16
CA GLY A 244 12.95 12.40 -7.94
C GLY A 244 14.26 11.82 -7.41
N ARG A 245 14.69 12.16 -6.19
CA ARG A 245 15.85 11.57 -5.55
C ARG A 245 15.45 10.20 -5.05
N LEU A 246 16.06 9.23 -5.69
CA LEU A 246 15.85 7.81 -5.51
C LEU A 246 16.47 7.43 -4.17
N THR A 247 15.65 7.00 -3.22
CA THR A 247 16.15 6.36 -2.01
C THR A 247 16.61 4.95 -2.37
N SER A 248 17.65 4.49 -1.71
CA SER A 248 17.97 3.06 -1.72
C SER A 248 16.78 2.32 -1.11
N GLY A 249 16.46 1.12 -1.61
CA GLY A 249 15.37 0.32 -1.05
C GLY A 249 15.59 0.01 0.44
N GLU A 250 16.83 0.09 0.93
CA GLU A 250 17.25 -0.23 2.29
C GLU A 250 16.65 0.72 3.33
N GLY A 251 16.56 2.03 3.07
CA GLY A 251 15.96 2.98 4.02
C GLY A 251 14.44 2.81 4.18
N ILE A 252 13.71 2.58 3.08
CA ILE A 252 12.26 2.28 3.13
C ILE A 252 12.01 0.95 3.84
N ILE A 253 12.91 -0.02 3.68
CA ILE A 253 12.89 -1.27 4.44
C ILE A 253 13.20 -1.02 5.91
N GLY A 254 14.10 -0.09 6.26
CA GLY A 254 14.40 0.27 7.64
C GLY A 254 13.16 0.70 8.43
N LEU A 255 12.41 1.68 7.90
CA LEU A 255 11.16 2.11 8.53
C LEU A 255 10.10 0.99 8.52
N GLY A 256 9.96 0.26 7.41
CA GLY A 256 9.06 -0.89 7.34
C GLY A 256 9.41 -2.00 8.34
N SER A 257 10.69 -2.24 8.56
CA SER A 257 11.18 -3.26 9.51
C SER A 257 10.76 -2.92 10.93
N ALA A 258 10.68 -1.63 11.29
CA ALA A 258 10.16 -1.21 12.59
C ALA A 258 8.69 -1.59 12.78
N PHE A 259 7.84 -1.35 11.79
CA PHE A 259 6.43 -1.78 11.84
C PHE A 259 6.29 -3.30 11.92
N GLN A 260 7.08 -4.05 11.15
CA GLN A 260 7.05 -5.51 11.17
C GLN A 260 7.55 -6.08 12.51
N TYR A 261 8.59 -5.49 13.08
CA TYR A 261 9.08 -5.85 14.41
C TYR A 261 8.04 -5.58 15.49
N ALA A 262 7.33 -4.45 15.40
CA ALA A 262 6.22 -4.12 16.29
C ALA A 262 4.99 -5.04 16.12
N GLY A 263 4.99 -5.96 15.14
CA GLY A 263 3.96 -6.99 14.96
C GLY A 263 3.08 -6.83 13.71
N THR A 264 3.33 -5.81 12.88
CA THR A 264 2.54 -5.62 11.66
C THR A 264 2.88 -6.70 10.63
N LYS A 265 1.88 -7.43 10.15
CA LYS A 265 2.10 -8.63 9.32
C LYS A 265 2.51 -8.32 7.88
N SER A 266 2.05 -7.21 7.35
CA SER A 266 2.34 -6.80 5.98
C SER A 266 2.34 -5.29 5.82
N LEU A 267 3.05 -4.81 4.82
CA LEU A 267 3.19 -3.41 4.52
C LEU A 267 2.84 -3.13 3.07
N VAL A 268 2.26 -1.95 2.83
CA VAL A 268 2.21 -1.35 1.50
C VAL A 268 3.07 -0.10 1.54
N LEU A 269 4.15 -0.12 0.77
CA LEU A 269 5.18 0.92 0.76
C LEU A 269 5.28 1.52 -0.63
N SER A 270 5.70 2.77 -0.76
CA SER A 270 6.03 3.41 -2.04
C SER A 270 7.56 3.47 -2.24
N LYS A 271 8.02 3.19 -3.46
CA LYS A 271 9.43 3.34 -3.87
C LYS A 271 9.85 4.79 -4.10
N TRP A 272 8.89 5.65 -4.43
CA TRP A 272 9.09 7.08 -4.66
C TRP A 272 7.79 7.83 -4.46
N SER A 273 7.89 9.15 -4.29
CA SER A 273 6.76 10.06 -4.19
C SER A 273 6.00 10.16 -5.52
N VAL A 274 4.70 9.92 -5.48
CA VAL A 274 3.81 10.12 -6.63
C VAL A 274 2.94 11.34 -6.39
N SER A 275 2.64 12.08 -7.46
CA SER A 275 1.73 13.23 -7.44
C SER A 275 0.45 12.99 -6.64
N ASP A 276 0.04 13.99 -5.87
CA ASP A 276 -1.17 14.08 -5.04
C ASP A 276 -2.48 13.63 -5.70
N ALA A 277 -2.57 13.65 -7.04
CA ALA A 277 -3.77 13.21 -7.76
C ALA A 277 -3.85 11.68 -7.98
N THR A 278 -2.72 10.97 -7.94
CA THR A 278 -2.66 9.55 -8.31
C THR A 278 -2.89 8.64 -7.11
N THR A 279 -2.19 8.92 -6.01
CA THR A 279 -2.24 8.11 -4.79
C THR A 279 -3.66 7.90 -4.24
N PRO A 280 -4.52 8.94 -4.11
CA PRO A 280 -5.89 8.76 -3.63
C PRO A 280 -6.70 7.77 -4.49
N THR A 281 -6.51 7.82 -5.82
CA THR A 281 -7.23 6.97 -6.76
C THR A 281 -6.76 5.51 -6.66
N ILE A 282 -5.44 5.27 -6.61
CA ILE A 282 -4.90 3.92 -6.46
C ILE A 282 -5.30 3.33 -5.11
N MET A 283 -5.20 4.09 -4.03
CA MET A 283 -5.56 3.60 -2.69
C MET A 283 -7.05 3.32 -2.57
N LYS A 284 -7.92 4.18 -3.11
CA LYS A 284 -9.34 3.88 -3.22
C LYS A 284 -9.58 2.53 -3.90
N TYR A 285 -8.99 2.29 -5.07
CA TYR A 285 -9.17 1.02 -5.78
C TYR A 285 -8.57 -0.16 -5.02
N PHE A 286 -7.43 0.04 -4.36
CA PHE A 286 -6.79 -0.97 -3.55
C PHE A 286 -7.69 -1.41 -2.38
N TYR A 287 -8.21 -0.46 -1.61
CA TYR A 287 -9.11 -0.73 -0.48
C TYR A 287 -10.46 -1.32 -0.92
N GLN A 288 -11.01 -0.90 -2.07
CA GLN A 288 -12.20 -1.54 -2.66
C GLN A 288 -11.94 -3.02 -2.98
N ASN A 289 -10.81 -3.31 -3.62
CA ASN A 289 -10.42 -4.66 -3.98
C ASN A 289 -10.13 -5.52 -2.73
N LEU A 290 -9.51 -4.94 -1.70
CA LEU A 290 -9.31 -5.60 -0.40
C LEU A 290 -10.66 -5.97 0.22
N LYS A 291 -11.61 -5.02 0.34
CA LYS A 291 -12.95 -5.28 0.91
C LYS A 291 -13.70 -6.39 0.14
N SER A 292 -13.42 -6.55 -1.17
CA SER A 292 -13.96 -7.65 -1.97
C SER A 292 -13.31 -9.03 -1.73
N GLY A 293 -12.37 -9.15 -0.79
CA GLY A 293 -11.72 -10.40 -0.41
C GLY A 293 -10.50 -10.78 -1.26
N MET A 294 -9.94 -9.87 -2.04
CA MET A 294 -8.70 -10.14 -2.78
C MET A 294 -7.50 -10.23 -1.84
N ILE A 295 -6.55 -11.11 -2.16
CA ILE A 295 -5.21 -11.11 -1.54
C ILE A 295 -4.52 -9.75 -1.80
N LYS A 296 -3.61 -9.34 -0.91
CA LYS A 296 -3.09 -7.95 -0.89
C LYS A 296 -2.40 -7.55 -2.21
N SER A 297 -1.50 -8.39 -2.72
CA SER A 297 -0.81 -8.14 -4.00
C SER A 297 -1.77 -8.12 -5.19
N LYS A 298 -2.82 -8.95 -5.17
CA LYS A 298 -3.85 -8.95 -6.21
C LYS A 298 -4.69 -7.68 -6.15
N ALA A 299 -5.09 -7.26 -4.96
CA ALA A 299 -5.83 -6.02 -4.76
C ALA A 299 -5.03 -4.81 -5.31
N LEU A 300 -3.74 -4.75 -5.01
CA LEU A 300 -2.85 -3.68 -5.48
C LEU A 300 -2.62 -3.77 -7.00
N GLN A 301 -2.40 -4.97 -7.53
CA GLN A 301 -2.30 -5.21 -8.98
C GLN A 301 -3.53 -4.68 -9.72
N GLN A 302 -4.74 -5.06 -9.28
CA GLN A 302 -5.98 -4.64 -9.91
C GLN A 302 -6.21 -3.13 -9.77
N ALA A 303 -5.81 -2.52 -8.65
CA ALA A 303 -5.88 -1.07 -8.46
C ALA A 303 -5.00 -0.32 -9.47
N LYS A 304 -3.74 -0.74 -9.63
CA LYS A 304 -2.80 -0.16 -10.59
C LYS A 304 -3.25 -0.35 -12.03
N LEU A 305 -3.71 -1.56 -12.37
CA LEU A 305 -4.24 -1.84 -13.71
C LEU A 305 -5.47 -0.98 -14.01
N LYS A 306 -6.41 -0.85 -13.07
CA LYS A 306 -7.58 0.01 -13.25
C LYS A 306 -7.18 1.47 -13.47
N PHE A 307 -6.27 2.00 -12.65
CA PHE A 307 -5.71 3.33 -12.83
C PHE A 307 -5.08 3.49 -14.23
N LEU A 308 -4.23 2.55 -14.65
CA LEU A 308 -3.57 2.59 -15.96
C LEU A 308 -4.58 2.60 -17.13
N HIS A 309 -5.67 1.83 -17.03
CA HIS A 309 -6.71 1.81 -18.06
C HIS A 309 -7.46 3.15 -18.14
N GLU A 310 -7.70 3.80 -17.01
CA GLU A 310 -8.43 5.08 -16.92
C GLU A 310 -7.53 6.31 -17.17
N ALA A 311 -6.22 6.18 -16.96
CA ALA A 311 -5.25 7.28 -17.05
C ALA A 311 -5.26 8.01 -18.41
N ILE A 312 -5.12 9.34 -18.39
CA ILE A 312 -5.13 10.17 -19.61
C ILE A 312 -3.74 10.80 -19.81
N GLY A 313 -3.24 10.74 -21.05
CA GLY A 313 -1.95 11.33 -21.41
C GLY A 313 -0.79 10.74 -20.61
N GLU A 314 0.02 11.62 -20.03
CA GLU A 314 1.24 11.27 -19.27
C GLU A 314 0.96 10.41 -18.03
N GLN A 315 -0.25 10.45 -17.46
CA GLN A 315 -0.61 9.64 -16.28
C GLN A 315 -0.50 8.14 -16.53
N ALA A 316 -0.56 7.70 -17.80
CA ALA A 316 -0.37 6.29 -18.14
C ALA A 316 1.09 5.82 -17.97
N HIS A 317 2.05 6.76 -17.87
CA HIS A 317 3.45 6.42 -17.67
C HIS A 317 3.65 5.73 -16.31
N PRO A 318 4.48 4.66 -16.22
CA PRO A 318 4.70 3.91 -14.98
C PRO A 318 5.14 4.70 -13.76
N TYR A 319 5.75 5.88 -13.97
CA TYR A 319 6.05 6.84 -12.91
C TYR A 319 4.88 7.07 -11.95
N TYR A 320 3.65 7.09 -12.48
CA TYR A 320 2.46 7.41 -11.69
C TYR A 320 1.88 6.21 -10.92
N TRP A 321 1.94 5.00 -11.45
CA TRP A 321 1.19 3.88 -10.88
C TRP A 321 2.05 2.74 -10.31
N SER A 322 3.34 2.71 -10.64
CA SER A 322 4.22 1.58 -10.28
C SER A 322 5.01 1.79 -8.99
N SER A 323 4.75 2.84 -8.22
CA SER A 323 5.52 3.16 -7.01
C SER A 323 5.25 2.19 -5.85
N PHE A 324 4.01 1.76 -5.65
CA PHE A 324 3.62 0.98 -4.48
C PHE A 324 4.00 -0.49 -4.59
N PHE A 325 4.29 -1.17 -3.48
CA PHE A 325 4.48 -2.63 -3.45
C PHE A 325 4.02 -3.21 -2.11
N VAL A 326 3.70 -4.50 -2.09
CA VAL A 326 3.32 -5.24 -0.87
C VAL A 326 4.55 -5.97 -0.34
N LEU A 327 4.82 -5.85 0.96
CA LEU A 327 5.88 -6.56 1.68
C LEU A 327 5.28 -7.38 2.84
N GLY A 328 5.68 -8.64 3.00
CA GLY A 328 5.21 -9.52 4.07
C GLY A 328 3.94 -10.31 3.70
N ASN A 329 3.12 -10.60 4.72
CA ASN A 329 1.99 -11.53 4.58
C ASN A 329 0.98 -11.11 3.49
N ASN A 330 0.97 -11.85 2.38
CA ASN A 330 0.15 -11.56 1.22
C ASN A 330 -1.31 -12.06 1.31
N THR A 331 -1.72 -12.77 2.36
CA THR A 331 -3.08 -13.37 2.41
C THR A 331 -4.18 -12.31 2.40
N ALA A 332 -5.36 -12.69 1.93
CA ALA A 332 -6.56 -11.88 2.04
C ALA A 332 -6.85 -11.58 3.51
N VAL A 333 -7.47 -10.42 3.77
CA VAL A 333 -7.87 -10.04 5.12
C VAL A 333 -9.36 -10.27 5.28
N HIS A 334 -9.75 -10.76 6.45
CA HIS A 334 -11.14 -10.95 6.82
C HIS A 334 -11.64 -9.70 7.54
N PHE A 335 -12.72 -9.12 7.03
CA PHE A 335 -13.39 -7.98 7.66
C PHE A 335 -14.52 -8.48 8.55
N LYS A 336 -14.85 -7.72 9.60
CA LYS A 336 -16.07 -7.99 10.36
C LYS A 336 -17.24 -7.78 9.41
N ASP A 337 -17.94 -8.85 9.04
CA ASP A 337 -19.17 -8.72 8.27
C ASP A 337 -20.16 -7.87 9.07
N GLY A 338 -20.55 -6.71 8.51
CA GLY A 338 -21.62 -5.90 9.05
C GLY A 338 -22.88 -6.74 9.13
N THR A 339 -23.41 -6.90 10.36
CA THR A 339 -24.64 -7.62 10.74
C THR A 339 -25.23 -8.54 9.67
N ASN A 340 -25.03 -9.84 9.87
CA ASN A 340 -25.67 -10.95 9.18
C ASN A 340 -27.20 -10.79 9.06
N TRP A 341 -27.64 -9.99 8.09
CA TRP A 341 -29.03 -9.62 7.88
C TRP A 341 -29.91 -10.83 7.54
N TYR A 342 -29.28 -11.91 7.06
CA TYR A 342 -29.93 -13.20 6.85
C TYR A 342 -30.42 -13.86 8.15
N TYR A 343 -29.85 -13.56 9.32
CA TYR A 343 -30.45 -13.98 10.60
C TYR A 343 -31.80 -13.30 10.82
N TYR A 344 -31.95 -12.01 10.46
CA TYR A 344 -33.26 -11.36 10.52
C TYR A 344 -34.24 -11.99 9.52
N LEU A 345 -33.79 -12.42 8.34
CA LEU A 345 -34.61 -13.21 7.42
C LEU A 345 -35.03 -14.58 7.98
N LEU A 346 -34.19 -15.23 8.81
CA LEU A 346 -34.54 -16.47 9.50
C LEU A 346 -35.53 -16.26 10.65
N PHE A 347 -35.52 -15.10 11.31
CA PHE A 347 -36.44 -14.79 12.42
C PHE A 347 -37.80 -14.24 11.99
N ILE A 348 -37.92 -13.64 10.79
CA ILE A 348 -39.21 -13.12 10.26
C ILE A 348 -40.30 -14.21 10.17
N PRO A 349 -40.05 -15.42 9.65
CA PRO A 349 -41.05 -16.49 9.63
C PRO A 349 -41.52 -16.89 11.04
N LEU A 350 -40.61 -16.86 12.02
CA LEU A 350 -40.84 -17.28 13.41
C LEU A 350 -41.77 -16.30 14.17
N LEU A 351 -41.81 -15.03 13.77
CA LEU A 351 -42.74 -14.02 14.30
C LEU A 351 -44.07 -13.97 13.55
N VAL A 352 -44.06 -14.18 12.23
CA VAL A 352 -45.26 -14.03 11.39
C VAL A 352 -46.15 -15.27 11.43
N LEU A 353 -45.59 -16.48 11.51
CA LEU A 353 -46.36 -17.72 11.53
C LEU A 353 -47.30 -17.85 12.76
N PRO A 354 -46.86 -17.58 14.00
CA PRO A 354 -47.75 -17.65 15.16
C PRO A 354 -48.89 -16.63 15.10
N GLY A 355 -48.61 -15.42 14.61
CA GLY A 355 -49.61 -14.37 14.40
C GLY A 355 -50.65 -14.75 13.34
N TYR A 356 -50.22 -15.33 12.21
CA TYR A 356 -51.11 -15.80 11.15
C TYR A 356 -52.00 -16.96 11.60
N PHE A 357 -51.46 -17.94 12.34
CA PHE A 357 -52.23 -19.06 12.89
C PHE A 357 -53.24 -18.59 13.96
N SER A 358 -52.86 -17.64 14.81
CA SER A 358 -53.75 -17.06 15.82
C SER A 358 -54.89 -16.26 15.17
N TYR A 359 -54.59 -15.47 14.14
CA TYR A 359 -55.59 -14.73 13.36
C TYR A 359 -56.58 -15.64 12.63
N ARG A 360 -56.10 -16.73 11.99
CA ARG A 360 -56.99 -17.72 11.36
C ARG A 360 -57.89 -18.43 12.35
N LYS A 361 -57.38 -18.74 13.55
CA LYS A 361 -58.16 -19.39 14.61
C LYS A 361 -59.26 -18.48 15.15
N PHE A 362 -59.00 -17.17 15.25
CA PHE A 362 -59.99 -16.16 15.68
C PHE A 362 -61.08 -15.88 14.64
N LYS A 363 -60.79 -16.02 13.34
CA LYS A 363 -61.78 -15.79 12.27
C LYS A 363 -62.65 -17.02 11.95
N ALA A 364 -62.26 -18.19 12.46
CA ALA A 364 -62.97 -19.46 12.29
C ALA A 364 -63.82 -19.85 13.52
N ALA A 365 -63.78 -19.04 14.58
CA ALA A 365 -64.71 -19.04 15.70
C ALA A 365 -65.69 -17.87 15.52
#